data_AF-A0A6G3WP26-F1
#
_entry.id   AF-A0A6G3WP26-F1
#
_cell.length_a   1.000
_cell.length_b   1.000
_cell.length_c   1.000
_cell.angle_alpha   90.00
_cell.angle_beta   90.00
_cell.angle_gamma   90.00
#
_symmetry.space_group_name_H-M   'P 1'
#
loop_
_entity.id
_entity.type
_entity.pdbx_description
1 polymer ?
#
loop_
_entity_poly.entity_id
_entity_poly.type
_entity_poly.pdbx_seq_one_letter_code
_entity_poly.pdbx_strand_id
1 'polypeptide(L)' 'SGQDRPAEDCYQLLLGARTSLPPLLAGALIGRVERGPLAGRVVYDALHDPRLADVLLERFRRPGSLGSLRFERTAAIPA' A
#
# COMPACT_ATOMS: atom_id res chain seq x y z
N SER A 1 -13.87 5.24 -36.40
CA SER A 1 -14.75 4.64 -35.38
C SER A 1 -13.94 4.45 -34.10
N GLY A 2 -13.95 5.43 -33.20
CA GLY A 2 -13.28 5.31 -31.89
C GLY A 2 -14.26 4.69 -30.91
N GLN A 3 -13.96 3.50 -30.40
CA GLN A 3 -14.73 2.91 -29.30
C GLN A 3 -14.31 3.61 -28.00
N ASP A 4 -15.23 4.36 -27.42
CA ASP A 4 -15.14 4.86 -26.04
C ASP A 4 -15.43 3.67 -25.11
N ARG A 5 -14.38 2.98 -24.66
CA ARG A 5 -14.53 1.96 -23.61
C ARG A 5 -14.77 2.69 -22.29
N PRO A 6 -15.68 2.21 -21.43
CA PRO A 6 -15.84 2.79 -20.10
C PRO A 6 -14.48 2.78 -19.39
N ALA A 7 -14.10 3.90 -18.78
CA ALA A 7 -12.87 4.01 -18.03
C ALA A 7 -12.86 2.92 -16.94
N GLU A 8 -11.87 2.04 -16.98
CA GLU A 8 -11.69 1.02 -15.95
C GLU A 8 -11.28 1.70 -14.65
N ASP A 9 -11.86 1.26 -13.53
CA ASP A 9 -11.47 1.75 -12.22
C ASP A 9 -10.07 1.25 -11.87
N CYS A 10 -9.17 2.19 -11.55
CA CYS A 10 -7.83 1.89 -11.10
C CYS A 10 -7.71 2.13 -9.59
N TYR A 11 -7.31 1.10 -8.86
CA TYR A 11 -7.12 1.15 -7.41
C TYR A 11 -5.65 0.95 -7.06
N GLN A 12 -5.14 1.78 -6.15
CA GLN A 12 -3.82 1.63 -5.57
C GLN A 12 -3.94 1.05 -4.16
N LEU A 13 -3.23 -0.05 -3.89
CA LEU A 13 -3.18 -0.71 -2.58
C LEU A 13 -1.76 -0.72 -2.04
N LEU A 14 -1.60 -0.47 -0.74
CA LEU A 14 -0.35 -0.76 -0.02
C LEU A 14 -0.50 -2.12 0.64
N LEU A 15 0.31 -3.10 0.24
CA LEU A 15 0.18 -4.47 0.70
C LEU A 15 1.28 -4.83 1.70
N GLY A 16 0.87 -5.34 2.86
CA GLY A 16 1.77 -5.99 3.80
C GLY A 16 1.73 -7.50 3.62
N ALA A 17 2.87 -8.18 3.78
CA ALA A 17 2.95 -9.65 3.74
C ALA A 17 3.60 -10.19 5.03
N ARG A 18 2.94 -11.16 5.69
CA ARG A 18 3.41 -11.74 6.97
C ARG A 18 3.11 -13.23 7.08
N THR A 19 3.80 -13.93 7.96
CA THR A 19 3.48 -15.35 8.30
C THR A 19 2.20 -15.46 9.11
N SER A 20 1.99 -14.57 10.07
CA SER A 20 0.79 -14.50 10.91
C SER A 20 0.26 -13.07 10.98
N LEU A 21 -1.06 -12.94 11.10
CA LEU A 21 -1.76 -11.66 11.17
C LEU A 21 -2.15 -11.39 12.63
N PRO A 22 -1.65 -10.31 13.29
CA PRO A 22 -2.12 -9.93 14.61
C PRO A 22 -3.64 -9.66 14.60
N PRO A 23 -4.37 -9.98 15.68
CA PRO A 23 -5.83 -9.84 15.73
C PRO A 23 -6.34 -8.43 15.40
N LEU A 24 -5.60 -7.40 15.81
CA LEU A 24 -5.88 -5.99 15.48
C LEU A 24 -6.08 -5.75 13.97
N LEU A 25 -5.42 -6.52 13.12
CA LEU A 25 -5.43 -6.34 11.67
C LEU A 25 -6.34 -7.32 10.95
N ALA A 26 -7.14 -8.11 11.68
CA ALA A 26 -8.05 -9.09 11.09
C ALA A 26 -9.00 -8.48 10.06
N GLY A 27 -9.51 -7.26 10.31
CA GLY A 27 -10.38 -6.54 9.38
C GLY A 27 -9.69 -6.04 8.10
N ALA A 28 -8.35 -6.05 8.06
CA ALA A 28 -7.56 -5.64 6.89
C ALA A 28 -7.11 -6.84 6.05
N LEU A 29 -7.49 -8.07 6.40
CA LEU A 29 -7.13 -9.28 5.67
C LEU A 29 -7.64 -9.21 4.23
N ILE A 30 -6.73 -9.37 3.28
CA ILE A 30 -7.07 -9.49 1.86
C ILE A 30 -7.09 -10.97 1.47
N GLY A 31 -6.09 -11.75 1.91
CA GLY A 31 -6.05 -13.18 1.62
C GLY A 31 -4.70 -13.83 1.90
N ARG A 32 -4.48 -15.00 1.29
CA ARG A 32 -3.24 -15.75 1.41
C ARG A 32 -2.61 -15.96 0.04
N VAL A 33 -1.30 -15.81 -0.05
CA VAL A 33 -0.57 -16.07 -1.30
C VAL A 33 -0.43 -17.57 -1.48
N GLU A 34 -0.91 -18.08 -2.62
CA GLU A 34 -0.87 -19.51 -2.91
C GLU A 34 0.43 -19.94 -3.58
N ARG A 35 1.07 -19.05 -4.36
CA ARG A 35 2.21 -19.39 -5.22
C ARG A 35 3.29 -18.31 -5.23
N GLY A 36 4.50 -18.71 -5.62
CA GLY A 36 5.64 -17.81 -5.76
C GLY A 36 6.39 -17.53 -4.45
N PRO A 37 7.30 -16.53 -4.44
CA PRO A 37 8.22 -16.30 -3.31
C PRO A 37 7.55 -15.98 -1.97
N LEU A 38 6.29 -15.53 -2.00
CA LEU A 38 5.51 -15.19 -0.81
C LEU A 38 4.48 -16.25 -0.44
N ALA A 39 4.49 -17.43 -1.07
CA ALA A 39 3.51 -18.50 -0.80
C ALA A 39 3.41 -18.83 0.70
N GLY A 40 2.17 -19.02 1.17
CA GLY A 40 1.83 -19.27 2.56
C GLY A 40 1.74 -18.02 3.45
N ARG A 41 2.23 -16.86 2.97
CA ARG A 41 2.08 -15.57 3.68
C ARG A 41 0.65 -15.04 3.56
N VAL A 42 0.20 -14.37 4.61
CA VAL A 42 -1.01 -13.56 4.63
C VAL A 42 -0.71 -12.20 4.05
N VAL A 43 -1.61 -11.71 3.19
CA VAL A 43 -1.58 -10.36 2.60
C VAL A 43 -2.76 -9.56 3.14
N TYR A 44 -2.52 -8.30 3.46
CA TYR A 44 -3.49 -7.40 4.09
C TYR A 44 -3.23 -5.96 3.66
N ASP A 45 -4.24 -5.09 3.82
CA ASP A 45 -4.09 -3.65 3.59
C ASP A 45 -3.21 -3.05 4.69
N ALA A 46 -2.01 -2.62 4.28
CA ALA A 46 -0.98 -2.13 5.16
C ALA A 46 -1.24 -0.71 5.68
N LEU A 47 -2.22 0.02 5.15
CA LEU A 47 -2.61 1.32 5.73
C LEU A 47 -3.19 1.17 7.14
N HIS A 48 -3.70 0.00 7.48
CA HIS A 48 -4.17 -0.32 8.83
C HIS A 48 -3.04 -0.72 9.80
N ASP A 49 -1.82 -0.99 9.33
CA ASP A 49 -0.68 -1.33 10.18
C ASP A 49 0.13 -0.07 10.53
N PRO A 50 0.13 0.37 11.81
CA PRO A 50 0.80 1.61 12.21
C PRO A 50 2.28 1.64 11.82
N ARG A 51 2.97 0.50 11.84
CA ARG A 51 4.40 0.44 11.53
C ARG A 51 4.67 0.69 10.04
N LEU A 52 3.81 0.18 9.16
CA LEU A 52 3.95 0.40 7.71
C LEU A 52 3.44 1.78 7.32
N ALA A 53 2.37 2.27 7.97
CA ALA A 53 1.91 3.64 7.82
C ALA A 53 3.01 4.65 8.20
N ASP A 54 3.73 4.43 9.30
CA ASP A 54 4.85 5.28 9.72
C ASP A 54 5.97 5.32 8.68
N VAL A 55 6.32 4.18 8.06
CA VAL A 55 7.32 4.14 6.97
C VAL A 55 6.86 4.95 5.77
N LEU A 56 5.58 4.86 5.40
CA LEU A 56 5.02 5.66 4.31
C LEU A 56 5.08 7.16 4.63
N LEU A 57 4.75 7.55 5.86
CA LEU A 57 4.83 8.94 6.33
C LEU A 57 6.28 9.45 6.34
N GLU A 58 7.23 8.64 6.81
CA GLU A 58 8.66 8.95 6.72
C GLU A 58 9.12 9.13 5.27
N ARG A 59 8.54 8.36 4.34
CA ARG A 59 8.84 8.54 2.92
C ARG A 59 8.30 9.86 2.39
N PHE A 60 7.09 10.28 2.76
CA PHE A 60 6.57 11.62 2.40
C PHE A 60 7.40 12.77 2.98
N ARG A 61 8.01 12.59 4.17
CA ARG A 61 8.91 13.59 4.77
C ARG A 61 10.20 13.81 3.98
N ARG A 62 10.59 12.86 3.12
CA ARG A 62 11.83 12.89 2.33
C ARG A 62 11.50 12.85 0.84
N PRO A 63 11.38 14.00 0.15
CA PRO A 63 11.07 14.04 -1.26
C PRO A 63 11.99 13.17 -2.11
N GLY A 64 11.45 12.56 -3.16
CA GLY A 64 12.21 11.74 -4.10
C GLY A 64 11.42 10.53 -4.61
N SER A 65 12.09 9.70 -5.40
CA SER A 65 11.44 8.57 -6.09
C SER A 65 11.82 7.21 -5.48
N LEU A 66 10.87 6.29 -5.45
CA LEU A 66 11.09 4.86 -5.19
C LEU A 66 10.43 4.07 -6.32
N GLY A 67 11.25 3.59 -7.26
CA GLY A 67 10.71 3.06 -8.52
C GLY A 67 9.90 4.12 -9.26
N SER A 68 8.67 3.78 -9.65
CA SER A 68 7.72 4.70 -10.30
C SER A 68 6.99 5.63 -9.33
N LEU A 69 7.08 5.39 -8.01
CA LEU A 69 6.42 6.23 -7.01
C LEU A 69 7.24 7.48 -6.74
N ARG A 70 6.63 8.65 -6.91
CA ARG A 70 7.21 9.94 -6.51
C ARG A 70 6.58 10.40 -5.20
N PHE A 71 7.43 10.75 -4.24
CA PHE A 71 7.04 11.27 -2.94
C PHE A 71 7.42 12.74 -2.86
N GLU A 72 6.47 13.55 -2.45
CA GLU A 72 6.62 14.99 -2.30
C GLU A 72 5.99 15.42 -0.98
N ARG A 73 6.51 16.51 -0.40
CA ARG A 73 5.89 17.20 0.72
C ARG A 73 5.16 18.40 0.14
N THR A 74 3.89 18.58 0.49
CA THR A 74 3.22 19.86 0.23
C THR A 74 3.91 20.98 1.03
N ALA A 75 3.72 22.25 0.66
CA ALA A 75 4.39 23.39 1.30
C ALA A 75 4.32 23.31 2.84
N ALA A 76 5.25 23.96 3.53
CA ALA A 76 5.34 23.87 4.98
C ALA A 76 3.99 24.18 5.64
N ILE A 77 3.49 23.25 6.46
CA ILE A 77 2.30 23.47 7.29
C ILE A 77 2.61 24.74 8.10
N PRO A 78 1.82 25.83 7.95
CA PRO A 78 2.00 27.03 8.75
C PRO A 78 1.99 26.67 10.23
N ALA A 79 2.87 27.31 11.00
CA ALA A 79 2.99 27.10 12.45
C ALA A 79 1.68 27.39 13.18
#